data_AF-A0A8T4CIP2-F1
#
_entry.id   AF-A0A8T4CIP2-F1
#
_cell.length_a   1.000
_cell.length_b   1.000
_cell.length_c   1.000
_cell.angle_alpha   90.00
_cell.angle_beta   90.00
_cell.angle_gamma   90.00
#
_symmetry.space_group_name_H-M   'P 1'
#
loop_
_entity.id
_entity.type
_entity.pdbx_description
1 polymer ?
#
loop_
_entity_poly.entity_id
_entity_poly.type
_entity_poly.pdbx_seq_one_letter_code
_entity_poly.pdbx_strand_id
1 'polypeptide(L)'
;MKAREGELIKTRDNVIFDVKGLVHPPNKVIAFPRFIPSPQGTRGSQKDLYGKIYSLGERFKFLEQNSPNLIVHDPVFDETLCEVPIDTIQEHYEPIEKLRLLRTSKKLSDLERKAVQLAESLKKAADIPWSAIGISGSVLVGLHASKSDIDPVVYGVENCRKAYAALENLLKDGESHFKPYSREELQVLFDFRSKDTIMSFEDFARLESRKAFQGMF
;
A
#
# COMPACT_ATOMS: atom_id res chain seq x y z
N MET A 1 -11.20 -16.22 7.10
CA MET A 1 -10.47 -14.95 7.21
C MET A 1 -11.28 -13.86 6.54
N LYS A 2 -11.29 -12.63 7.07
CA LYS A 2 -11.82 -11.45 6.37
C LYS A 2 -10.63 -10.55 6.06
N ALA A 3 -10.34 -10.36 4.78
CA ALA A 3 -9.28 -9.49 4.29
C ALA A 3 -9.89 -8.34 3.49
N ARG A 4 -9.17 -7.22 3.38
CA ARG A 4 -9.60 -6.04 2.60
C ARG A 4 -8.40 -5.26 2.06
N GLU A 5 -8.63 -4.47 1.02
CA GLU A 5 -7.64 -3.57 0.42
C GLU A 5 -6.86 -2.79 1.49
N GLY A 6 -5.55 -2.69 1.28
CA GLY A 6 -4.60 -2.08 2.22
C GLY A 6 -4.07 -3.06 3.27
N GLU A 7 -4.66 -4.24 3.45
CA GLU A 7 -4.06 -5.30 4.26
C GLU A 7 -3.03 -6.09 3.44
N LEU A 8 -2.13 -6.76 4.16
CA LEU A 8 -1.14 -7.66 3.55
C LEU A 8 -1.25 -9.04 4.19
N ILE A 9 -0.94 -10.09 3.44
CA ILE A 9 -0.91 -11.46 3.94
C ILE A 9 0.44 -12.08 3.62
N LYS A 10 0.96 -12.93 4.50
CA LYS A 10 2.18 -13.70 4.26
C LYS A 10 1.84 -15.19 4.21
N THR A 11 2.30 -15.87 3.17
CA THR A 11 2.11 -17.31 3.03
C THR A 11 3.23 -18.08 3.73
N ARG A 12 3.05 -19.41 3.88
CA ARG A 12 4.07 -20.33 4.42
C ARG A 12 5.39 -20.32 3.63
N ASP A 13 5.35 -19.94 2.36
CA ASP A 13 6.54 -19.77 1.51
C ASP A 13 7.25 -18.43 1.73
N ASN A 14 6.87 -17.69 2.80
CA ASN A 14 7.38 -16.36 3.15
C ASN A 14 7.17 -15.29 2.08
N VAL A 15 6.25 -15.48 1.13
CA VAL A 15 5.87 -14.43 0.19
C VAL A 15 4.79 -13.55 0.83
N ILE A 16 4.97 -12.23 0.75
CA ILE A 16 4.00 -11.25 1.23
C ILE A 16 3.22 -10.69 0.05
N PHE A 17 1.90 -10.79 0.13
CA PHE A 17 0.96 -10.34 -0.87
C PHE A 17 0.20 -9.08 -0.41
N ASP A 18 -0.08 -8.17 -1.32
CA ASP A 18 -1.02 -7.06 -1.10
C ASP A 18 -2.46 -7.51 -1.44
N VAL A 19 -3.37 -7.40 -0.49
CA VAL A 19 -4.79 -7.78 -0.67
C VAL A 19 -5.45 -6.81 -1.64
N LYS A 20 -6.25 -7.34 -2.57
CA LYS A 20 -6.96 -6.56 -3.59
C LYS A 20 -8.47 -6.66 -3.47
N GLY A 21 -9.11 -5.50 -3.37
CA GLY A 21 -10.55 -5.35 -3.27
C GLY A 21 -11.11 -5.65 -1.87
N LEU A 22 -12.44 -5.78 -1.81
CA LEU A 22 -13.22 -6.02 -0.60
C LEU A 22 -14.02 -7.34 -0.67
N VAL A 23 -14.03 -7.97 -1.85
CA VAL A 23 -14.81 -9.17 -2.16
C VAL A 23 -13.82 -10.25 -2.58
N HIS A 24 -13.96 -11.43 -2.02
CA HIS A 24 -13.05 -12.55 -2.26
C HIS A 24 -13.84 -13.85 -2.45
N PRO A 25 -13.33 -14.81 -3.25
CA PRO A 25 -13.93 -16.13 -3.38
C PRO A 25 -13.97 -16.88 -2.04
N PRO A 26 -14.88 -17.86 -1.89
CA PRO A 26 -14.91 -18.70 -0.69
C PRO A 26 -13.56 -19.37 -0.42
N ASN A 27 -13.12 -19.30 0.84
CA ASN A 27 -11.85 -19.88 1.31
C ASN A 27 -10.56 -19.37 0.65
N LYS A 28 -10.63 -18.25 -0.09
CA LYS A 28 -9.46 -17.62 -0.74
C LYS A 28 -9.44 -16.12 -0.51
N VAL A 29 -8.31 -15.50 -0.80
CA VAL A 29 -8.12 -14.04 -0.79
C VAL A 29 -7.51 -13.63 -2.12
N ILE A 30 -8.10 -12.65 -2.80
CA ILE A 30 -7.48 -12.05 -3.98
C ILE A 30 -6.35 -11.17 -3.48
N ALA A 31 -5.11 -11.52 -3.79
CA ALA A 31 -3.93 -10.80 -3.35
C ALA A 31 -2.77 -11.07 -4.30
N PHE A 32 -1.93 -10.08 -4.54
CA PHE A 32 -0.80 -10.22 -5.47
C PHE A 32 0.54 -10.10 -4.74
N PRO A 33 1.57 -10.84 -5.19
CA PRO A 33 2.85 -10.82 -4.49
C PRO A 33 3.44 -9.40 -4.55
N ARG A 34 3.98 -8.94 -3.42
CA ARG A 34 4.56 -7.60 -3.28
C ARG A 34 5.98 -7.63 -2.75
N PHE A 35 6.22 -8.45 -1.71
CA PHE A 35 7.56 -8.70 -1.20
C PHE A 35 7.85 -10.19 -1.29
N ILE A 36 8.92 -10.52 -1.99
CA ILE A 36 9.33 -11.90 -2.26
C ILE A 36 10.68 -12.18 -1.58
N PRO A 37 10.88 -13.35 -0.97
CA PRO A 37 12.20 -13.75 -0.48
C PRO A 37 13.22 -13.68 -1.62
N SER A 38 14.36 -13.04 -1.36
CA SER A 38 15.42 -12.89 -2.35
C SER A 38 16.79 -12.78 -1.67
N PRO A 39 17.78 -13.62 -2.01
CA PRO A 39 19.14 -13.49 -1.47
C PRO A 39 19.80 -12.15 -1.82
N GLN A 40 19.36 -11.50 -2.90
CA GLN A 40 19.80 -10.17 -3.33
C GLN A 40 18.84 -9.07 -2.85
N GLY A 41 17.87 -9.41 -2.00
CA GLY A 41 16.94 -8.47 -1.40
C GLY A 41 17.64 -7.41 -0.56
N THR A 42 17.05 -6.22 -0.52
CA THR A 42 17.61 -5.06 0.20
C THR A 42 16.77 -4.66 1.41
N ARG A 43 15.71 -5.43 1.71
CA ARG A 43 14.73 -5.15 2.77
C ARG A 43 14.70 -6.32 3.75
N GLY A 44 14.51 -6.02 5.03
CA GLY A 44 14.40 -7.03 6.09
C GLY A 44 15.69 -7.19 6.91
N SER A 45 15.82 -8.34 7.57
CA SER A 45 16.96 -8.66 8.42
C SER A 45 17.98 -9.51 7.66
N GLN A 46 19.21 -9.67 8.17
CA GLN A 46 20.23 -10.53 7.54
C GLN A 46 19.76 -11.97 7.27
N LYS A 47 18.74 -12.45 7.98
CA LYS A 47 18.19 -13.81 7.81
C LYS A 47 17.00 -13.88 6.86
N ASP A 48 16.32 -12.76 6.64
CA ASP A 48 15.07 -12.68 5.86
C ASP A 48 15.14 -11.47 4.91
N LEU A 49 15.85 -11.63 3.80
CA LEU A 49 15.99 -10.60 2.77
C LEU A 49 14.85 -10.68 1.75
N TYR A 50 14.26 -9.53 1.46
CA TYR A 50 13.14 -9.38 0.54
C TYR A 50 13.48 -8.48 -0.65
N GLY A 51 13.06 -8.91 -1.83
CA GLY A 51 12.87 -8.07 -3.01
C GLY A 51 11.45 -7.47 -3.03
N LYS A 52 11.26 -6.36 -3.74
CA LYS A 52 9.95 -5.73 -3.93
C LYS A 52 9.63 -5.71 -5.43
N ILE A 53 8.49 -6.28 -5.79
CA ILE A 53 7.98 -6.30 -7.17
C ILE A 53 6.89 -5.25 -7.32
N TYR A 54 6.91 -4.53 -8.45
CA TYR A 54 6.04 -3.39 -8.66
C TYR A 54 4.99 -3.65 -9.74
N SER A 55 5.43 -3.92 -10.97
CA SER A 55 4.53 -4.02 -12.11
C SER A 55 3.68 -5.29 -12.05
N LEU A 56 2.52 -5.24 -12.68
CA LEU A 56 1.62 -6.39 -12.77
C LEU A 56 2.27 -7.55 -13.54
N GLY A 57 3.02 -7.24 -14.61
CA GLY A 57 3.75 -8.25 -15.39
C GLY A 57 4.82 -9.00 -14.58
N GLU A 58 5.60 -8.30 -13.73
CA GLU A 58 6.57 -8.97 -12.84
C GLU A 58 5.88 -9.86 -11.81
N ARG A 59 4.71 -9.44 -11.30
CA ARG A 59 3.91 -10.23 -10.36
C ARG A 59 3.43 -11.53 -11.01
N PHE A 60 2.87 -11.47 -12.21
CA PHE A 60 2.46 -12.69 -12.94
C PHE A 60 3.65 -13.58 -13.30
N LYS A 61 4.74 -13.00 -13.80
CA LYS A 61 5.96 -13.77 -14.08
C LYS A 61 6.47 -14.52 -12.85
N PHE A 62 6.46 -13.87 -11.67
CA PHE A 62 6.81 -14.53 -10.42
C PHE A 62 5.85 -15.67 -10.09
N LEU A 63 4.53 -15.44 -10.22
CA LEU A 63 3.51 -16.45 -9.96
C LEU A 63 3.65 -17.66 -10.90
N GLU A 64 3.81 -17.45 -12.20
CA GLU A 64 4.00 -18.52 -13.19
C GLU A 64 5.19 -19.42 -12.86
N GLN A 65 6.27 -18.83 -12.34
CA GLN A 65 7.50 -19.54 -12.03
C GLN A 65 7.47 -20.27 -10.68
N ASN A 66 6.78 -19.73 -9.68
CA ASN A 66 6.89 -20.18 -8.29
C ASN A 66 5.58 -20.74 -7.72
N SER A 67 4.43 -20.29 -8.22
CA SER A 67 3.11 -20.62 -7.68
C SER A 67 2.01 -20.53 -8.75
N PRO A 68 2.13 -21.23 -9.89
CA PRO A 68 1.19 -21.11 -11.01
C PRO A 68 -0.25 -21.47 -10.62
N ASN A 69 -0.40 -22.31 -9.61
CA ASN A 69 -1.69 -22.75 -9.05
C ASN A 69 -2.53 -21.60 -8.47
N LEU A 70 -1.91 -20.46 -8.15
CA LEU A 70 -2.60 -19.27 -7.63
C LEU A 70 -3.21 -18.42 -8.74
N ILE A 71 -2.84 -18.65 -9.99
CA ILE A 71 -3.36 -17.93 -11.15
C ILE A 71 -4.68 -18.60 -11.57
N VAL A 72 -5.79 -17.89 -11.36
CA VAL A 72 -7.14 -18.41 -11.57
C VAL A 72 -7.92 -17.41 -12.41
N HIS A 73 -8.70 -17.90 -13.38
CA HIS A 73 -9.72 -17.09 -14.01
C HIS A 73 -10.93 -17.01 -13.08
N ASP A 74 -11.15 -15.84 -12.48
CA ASP A 74 -12.24 -15.57 -11.55
C ASP A 74 -13.50 -15.21 -12.35
N PRO A 75 -14.60 -15.99 -12.23
CA PRO A 75 -15.81 -15.78 -13.02
C PRO A 75 -16.68 -14.62 -12.53
N VAL A 76 -16.43 -14.07 -11.32
CA VAL A 76 -17.15 -12.90 -10.79
C VAL A 76 -16.56 -11.63 -11.35
N PHE A 77 -15.23 -11.56 -11.45
CA PHE A 77 -14.53 -10.42 -12.05
C PHE A 77 -14.32 -10.57 -13.57
N ASP A 78 -14.53 -11.77 -14.12
CA ASP A 78 -14.26 -12.13 -15.52
C ASP A 78 -12.81 -11.85 -15.92
N GLU A 79 -11.88 -12.13 -15.00
CA GLU A 79 -10.47 -11.75 -15.14
C GLU A 79 -9.53 -12.82 -14.58
N THR A 80 -8.28 -12.79 -15.05
CA THR A 80 -7.23 -13.65 -14.47
C THR A 80 -6.63 -12.99 -13.24
N LEU A 81 -6.84 -13.58 -12.07
CA LEU A 81 -6.46 -13.05 -10.77
C LEU A 81 -5.52 -14.01 -10.02
N CYS A 82 -4.88 -13.47 -8.99
CA CYS A 82 -4.12 -14.25 -8.02
C CYS A 82 -5.00 -14.53 -6.79
N GLU A 83 -5.46 -15.77 -6.65
CA GLU A 83 -6.29 -16.21 -5.53
C GLU A 83 -5.50 -17.07 -4.54
N VAL A 84 -5.24 -16.55 -3.34
CA VAL A 84 -4.46 -17.21 -2.29
C VAL A 84 -5.38 -18.01 -1.35
N PRO A 85 -5.22 -19.34 -1.22
CA PRO A 85 -6.01 -20.15 -0.28
C PRO A 85 -5.73 -19.77 1.18
N ILE A 86 -6.78 -19.61 1.98
CA ILE A 86 -6.67 -19.12 3.37
C ILE A 86 -5.82 -20.04 4.25
N ASP A 87 -5.83 -21.34 4.00
CA ASP A 87 -5.05 -22.34 4.73
C ASP A 87 -3.53 -22.26 4.47
N THR A 88 -3.11 -21.57 3.40
CA THR A 88 -1.69 -21.30 3.11
C THR A 88 -1.18 -20.02 3.78
N ILE A 89 -2.07 -19.20 4.33
CA ILE A 89 -1.72 -17.93 4.96
C ILE A 89 -1.18 -18.19 6.38
N GLN A 90 0.02 -17.70 6.64
CA GLN A 90 0.71 -17.80 7.93
C GLN A 90 0.47 -16.56 8.80
N GLU A 91 0.53 -15.37 8.20
CA GLU A 91 0.35 -14.10 8.91
C GLU A 91 -0.59 -13.16 8.13
N HIS A 92 -1.38 -12.39 8.86
CA HIS A 92 -2.26 -11.35 8.32
C HIS A 92 -1.90 -10.02 8.98
N TYR A 93 -1.56 -9.03 8.16
CA TYR A 93 -1.13 -7.72 8.62
C TYR A 93 -2.24 -6.68 8.44
N GLU A 94 -2.66 -6.09 9.56
CA GLU A 94 -3.76 -5.15 9.63
C GLU A 94 -3.26 -3.70 9.82
N PRO A 95 -3.57 -2.75 8.90
CA PRO A 95 -3.09 -1.37 8.96
C PRO A 95 -3.48 -0.58 10.21
N ILE A 96 -4.71 -0.76 10.69
CA ILE A 96 -5.22 -0.07 11.90
C ILE A 96 -4.41 -0.55 13.11
N GLU A 97 -4.24 -1.86 13.25
CA GLU A 97 -3.51 -2.44 14.37
C GLU A 97 -2.03 -2.06 14.32
N LYS A 98 -1.41 -2.05 13.14
CA LYS A 98 -0.05 -1.53 12.99
C LYS A 98 0.08 -0.10 13.47
N LEU A 99 -0.81 0.79 13.03
CA LEU A 99 -0.76 2.19 13.44
C LEU A 99 -0.98 2.33 14.95
N ARG A 100 -1.87 1.53 15.55
CA ARG A 100 -2.05 1.47 17.01
C ARG A 100 -0.73 1.10 17.72
N LEU A 101 -0.03 0.07 17.24
CA LEU A 101 1.26 -0.36 17.78
C LEU A 101 2.32 0.73 17.65
N LEU A 102 2.44 1.35 16.46
CA LEU A 102 3.40 2.43 16.21
C LEU A 102 3.19 3.61 17.16
N ARG A 103 1.93 4.03 17.38
CA ARG A 103 1.58 5.12 18.30
C ARG A 103 1.93 4.84 19.75
N THR A 104 1.98 3.58 20.15
CA THR A 104 2.34 3.18 21.53
C THR A 104 3.82 2.78 21.68
N SER A 105 4.57 2.74 20.58
CA SER A 105 5.97 2.31 20.60
C SER A 105 6.89 3.38 21.18
N LYS A 106 7.85 2.93 22.00
CA LYS A 106 8.94 3.79 22.52
C LYS A 106 10.08 3.98 21.52
N LYS A 107 10.17 3.10 20.51
CA LYS A 107 11.23 3.11 19.51
C LYS A 107 10.58 3.07 18.13
N LEU A 108 10.82 4.13 17.38
CA LEU A 108 10.38 4.29 16.00
C LEU A 108 11.59 4.65 15.15
N SER A 109 11.62 4.19 13.91
CA SER A 109 12.46 4.77 12.87
C SER A 109 11.91 6.15 12.45
N ASP A 110 12.70 6.91 11.68
CA ASP A 110 12.27 8.22 11.20
C ASP A 110 11.02 8.13 10.31
N LEU A 111 10.94 7.12 9.45
CA LEU A 111 9.78 6.92 8.59
C LEU A 111 8.53 6.54 9.40
N GLU A 112 8.66 5.70 10.43
CA GLU A 112 7.54 5.35 11.30
C GLU A 112 7.06 6.54 12.12
N ARG A 113 7.97 7.41 12.60
CA ARG A 113 7.60 8.68 13.23
C ARG A 113 6.79 9.57 12.29
N LYS A 114 7.27 9.74 11.05
CA LYS A 114 6.54 10.50 10.03
C LYS A 114 5.17 9.89 9.73
N ALA A 115 5.07 8.57 9.64
CA ALA A 115 3.80 7.88 9.41
C ALA A 115 2.79 8.13 10.54
N VAL A 116 3.24 8.13 11.80
CA VAL A 116 2.40 8.48 12.95
C VAL A 116 1.96 9.95 12.88
N GLN A 117 2.89 10.88 12.64
CA GLN A 117 2.60 12.31 12.53
C GLN A 117 1.62 12.64 11.39
N LEU A 118 1.79 12.00 10.23
CA LEU A 118 0.89 12.11 9.09
C LEU A 118 -0.51 11.65 9.49
N ALA A 119 -0.62 10.45 10.07
CA ALA A 119 -1.90 9.89 10.48
C ALA A 119 -2.59 10.73 11.57
N GLU A 120 -1.85 11.29 12.52
CA GLU A 120 -2.38 12.20 13.55
C GLU A 120 -2.93 13.48 12.95
N SER A 121 -2.18 14.10 12.03
CA SER A 121 -2.58 15.33 11.34
C SER A 121 -3.84 15.11 10.50
N LEU A 122 -3.87 14.03 9.72
CA LEU A 122 -5.03 13.66 8.91
C LEU A 122 -6.24 13.32 9.78
N LYS A 123 -6.06 12.52 10.84
CA LYS A 123 -7.14 12.16 11.78
C LYS A 123 -7.75 13.39 12.46
N LYS A 124 -6.92 14.38 12.81
CA LYS A 124 -7.38 15.64 13.42
C LYS A 124 -8.13 16.49 12.41
N ALA A 125 -7.57 16.70 11.22
CA ALA A 125 -8.17 17.54 10.19
C ALA A 125 -9.49 16.95 9.64
N ALA A 126 -9.55 15.63 9.48
CA ALA A 126 -10.72 14.93 8.96
C ALA A 126 -11.79 14.62 10.02
N ASP A 127 -11.50 14.79 11.31
CA ASP A 127 -12.37 14.38 12.41
C ASP A 127 -12.91 12.94 12.24
N ILE A 128 -11.98 11.99 12.14
CA ILE A 128 -12.26 10.55 12.05
C ILE A 128 -11.72 9.80 13.27
N PRO A 129 -12.27 8.62 13.63
CA PRO A 129 -11.74 7.83 14.74
C PRO A 129 -10.48 7.06 14.33
N TRP A 130 -9.68 6.66 15.33
CA TRP A 130 -8.50 5.82 15.10
C TRP A 130 -8.82 4.44 14.52
N SER A 131 -10.04 3.94 14.73
CA SER A 131 -10.54 2.70 14.14
C SER A 131 -10.83 2.81 12.63
N ALA A 132 -10.69 4.00 12.04
CA ALA A 132 -10.93 4.25 10.63
C ALA A 132 -9.66 4.55 9.82
N ILE A 133 -8.48 4.65 10.45
CA ILE A 133 -7.23 4.99 9.77
C ILE A 133 -6.13 3.99 10.15
N GLY A 134 -5.30 3.62 9.18
CA GLY A 134 -4.18 2.71 9.35
C GLY A 134 -2.99 3.07 8.46
N ILE A 135 -1.88 2.36 8.63
CA ILE A 135 -0.69 2.46 7.79
C ILE A 135 -0.42 1.12 7.11
N SER A 136 -0.38 1.12 5.78
CA SER A 136 -0.19 -0.04 4.91
C SER A 136 1.26 -0.13 4.40
N GLY A 137 1.46 -0.93 3.35
CA GLY A 137 2.66 -0.97 2.54
C GLY A 137 3.87 -1.50 3.29
N SER A 138 5.04 -0.93 2.99
CA SER A 138 6.31 -1.43 3.54
C SER A 138 6.44 -1.22 5.06
N VAL A 139 5.82 -0.15 5.59
CA VAL A 139 5.80 0.11 7.03
C VAL A 139 4.96 -0.94 7.76
N LEU A 140 3.83 -1.37 7.18
CA LEU A 140 2.96 -2.40 7.75
C LEU A 140 3.74 -3.66 8.12
N VAL A 141 4.55 -4.14 7.18
CA VAL A 141 5.33 -5.38 7.33
C VAL A 141 6.75 -5.16 7.84
N GLY A 142 7.13 -3.94 8.21
CA GLY A 142 8.47 -3.62 8.72
C GLY A 142 9.59 -3.81 7.70
N LEU A 143 9.26 -3.77 6.40
CA LEU A 143 10.21 -3.88 5.29
C LEU A 143 10.50 -2.54 4.63
N HIS A 144 10.24 -1.43 5.32
CA HIS A 144 10.52 -0.09 4.81
C HIS A 144 12.03 0.21 4.81
N ALA A 145 12.41 1.06 3.88
CA ALA A 145 13.74 1.65 3.75
C ALA A 145 13.62 3.17 3.85
N SER A 146 14.74 3.89 3.97
CA SER A 146 14.75 5.36 4.14
C SER A 146 13.99 6.13 3.06
N LYS A 147 13.94 5.59 1.82
CA LYS A 147 13.21 6.17 0.67
C LYS A 147 11.84 5.51 0.42
N SER A 148 11.27 4.80 1.39
CA SER A 148 9.95 4.17 1.20
C SER A 148 8.84 5.18 1.44
N ASP A 149 7.76 5.03 0.67
CA ASP A 149 6.55 5.83 0.82
C ASP A 149 5.83 5.50 2.14
N ILE A 150 5.00 6.43 2.59
CA ILE A 150 4.04 6.24 3.67
C ILE A 150 2.68 6.01 3.02
N ASP A 151 2.08 4.84 3.29
CA ASP A 151 0.83 4.41 2.66
C ASP A 151 -0.33 4.47 3.68
N PRO A 152 -0.92 5.65 3.98
CA PRO A 152 -2.09 5.72 4.85
C PRO A 152 -3.31 5.11 4.15
N VAL A 153 -4.12 4.38 4.92
CA VAL A 153 -5.41 3.84 4.46
C VAL A 153 -6.52 4.31 5.39
N VAL A 154 -7.64 4.71 4.81
CA VAL A 154 -8.85 5.13 5.55
C VAL A 154 -9.99 4.19 5.19
N TYR A 155 -10.74 3.73 6.20
CA TYR A 155 -11.84 2.79 6.06
C TYR A 155 -13.19 3.41 6.40
N GLY A 156 -14.20 3.06 5.59
CA GLY A 156 -15.58 3.53 5.72
C GLY A 156 -15.86 4.72 4.81
N VAL A 157 -16.95 4.65 4.05
CA VAL A 157 -17.28 5.61 2.98
C VAL A 157 -17.28 7.06 3.50
N GLU A 158 -17.95 7.33 4.62
CA GLU A 158 -17.99 8.69 5.18
C GLU A 158 -16.64 9.16 5.70
N ASN A 159 -15.85 8.27 6.29
CA ASN A 159 -14.50 8.61 6.75
C ASN A 159 -13.59 8.92 5.57
N CYS A 160 -13.70 8.18 4.46
CA CYS A 160 -12.94 8.43 3.24
C CYS A 160 -13.29 9.80 2.65
N ARG A 161 -14.58 10.19 2.61
CA ARG A 161 -14.99 11.52 2.14
C ARG A 161 -14.42 12.64 3.02
N LYS A 162 -14.53 12.50 4.34
CA LYS A 162 -13.95 13.43 5.31
C LYS A 162 -12.43 13.56 5.15
N ALA A 163 -11.73 12.42 5.02
CA ALA A 163 -10.29 12.39 4.84
C ALA A 163 -9.86 13.04 3.52
N TYR A 164 -10.58 12.79 2.43
CA TYR A 164 -10.31 13.41 1.13
C TYR A 164 -10.46 14.94 1.20
N ALA A 165 -11.57 15.43 1.75
CA ALA A 165 -11.80 16.87 1.92
C ALA A 165 -10.75 17.52 2.84
N ALA A 166 -10.34 16.82 3.90
CA ALA A 166 -9.26 17.28 4.77
C ALA A 166 -7.92 17.38 4.04
N LEU A 167 -7.57 16.38 3.22
CA LEU A 167 -6.35 16.41 2.40
C LEU A 167 -6.37 17.57 1.40
N GLU A 168 -7.50 17.85 0.75
CA GLU A 168 -7.64 19.01 -0.15
C GLU A 168 -7.34 20.34 0.54
N ASN A 169 -7.72 20.47 1.81
CA ASN A 169 -7.44 21.68 2.61
C ASN A 169 -5.99 21.72 3.07
N LEU A 170 -5.45 20.60 3.56
CA LEU A 170 -4.06 20.50 4.02
C LEU A 170 -3.08 20.79 2.89
N LEU A 171 -3.33 20.29 1.67
CA LEU A 171 -2.46 20.54 0.51
C LEU A 171 -2.46 22.01 0.05
N LYS A 172 -3.48 22.80 0.42
CA LYS A 172 -3.57 24.24 0.11
C LYS A 172 -3.00 25.12 1.23
N ASP A 173 -2.82 24.56 2.41
CA ASP A 173 -2.29 25.25 3.58
C ASP A 173 -0.75 25.21 3.55
N GLY A 174 -0.14 26.39 3.31
CA GLY A 174 1.31 26.54 3.21
C GLY A 174 2.07 26.28 4.52
N GLU A 175 1.38 26.30 5.66
CA GLU A 175 1.95 25.96 6.96
C GLU A 175 1.85 24.45 7.26
N SER A 176 1.11 23.70 6.44
CA SER A 176 0.96 22.26 6.60
C SER A 176 2.20 21.51 6.09
N HIS A 177 2.45 20.33 6.66
CA HIS A 177 3.49 19.43 6.17
C HIS A 177 3.08 18.69 4.87
N PHE A 178 1.80 18.72 4.49
CA PHE A 178 1.30 18.07 3.28
C PHE A 178 1.53 18.98 2.08
N LYS A 179 2.28 18.49 1.10
CA LYS A 179 2.59 19.25 -0.12
C LYS A 179 2.13 18.51 -1.37
N PRO A 180 1.50 19.19 -2.34
CA PRO A 180 1.26 18.58 -3.64
C PRO A 180 2.60 18.32 -4.33
N TYR A 181 2.62 17.35 -5.24
CA TYR A 181 3.82 17.13 -6.04
C TYR A 181 4.18 18.35 -6.89
N SER A 182 5.46 18.67 -6.95
CA SER A 182 5.99 19.59 -7.95
C SER A 182 5.93 18.98 -9.36
N ARG A 183 6.14 19.79 -10.39
CA ARG A 183 6.19 19.29 -11.78
C ARG A 183 7.33 18.28 -11.96
N GLU A 184 8.46 18.50 -11.30
CA GLU A 184 9.62 17.61 -11.30
C GLU A 184 9.32 16.29 -10.58
N GLU A 185 8.64 16.34 -9.44
CA GLU A 185 8.22 15.13 -8.71
C GLU A 185 7.18 14.33 -9.50
N LEU A 186 6.26 15.02 -10.20
CA LEU A 186 5.33 14.39 -11.14
C LEU A 186 6.06 13.75 -12.32
N GLN A 187 7.15 14.33 -12.83
CA GLN A 187 7.96 13.72 -13.88
C GLN A 187 8.61 12.43 -13.39
N VAL A 188 9.18 12.43 -12.18
CA VAL A 188 9.74 11.21 -11.57
C VAL A 188 8.65 10.14 -11.40
N LEU A 189 7.46 10.52 -10.94
CA LEU A 189 6.33 9.61 -10.80
C LEU A 189 5.85 9.08 -12.16
N PHE A 190 5.85 9.91 -13.19
CA PHE A 190 5.53 9.53 -14.56
C PHE A 190 6.54 8.54 -15.12
N ASP A 191 7.85 8.79 -15.00
CA ASP A 191 8.90 7.89 -15.49
C ASP A 191 8.82 6.52 -14.79
N PHE A 192 8.39 6.52 -13.53
CA PHE A 192 8.13 5.29 -12.79
C PHE A 192 6.88 4.53 -13.27
N ARG A 193 5.75 5.22 -13.48
CA ARG A 193 4.43 4.61 -13.82
C ARG A 193 4.18 4.39 -15.31
N SER A 194 4.84 5.16 -16.19
CA SER A 194 4.65 5.15 -17.65
C SER A 194 4.88 3.78 -18.29
N LYS A 195 5.63 2.90 -17.62
CA LYS A 195 5.80 1.49 -18.01
C LYS A 195 4.47 0.73 -18.10
N ASP A 196 3.48 1.13 -17.30
CA ASP A 196 2.17 0.49 -17.21
C ASP A 196 1.03 1.39 -17.77
N THR A 197 1.29 2.64 -18.16
CA THR A 197 0.25 3.59 -18.60
C THR A 197 0.65 4.33 -19.89
N ILE A 198 -0.12 4.12 -20.97
CA ILE A 198 0.09 4.80 -22.26
C ILE A 198 -0.57 6.18 -22.21
N MET A 199 0.17 7.19 -21.77
CA MET A 199 -0.29 8.59 -21.81
C MET A 199 0.85 9.60 -21.90
N SER A 200 0.54 10.81 -22.35
CA SER A 200 1.49 11.92 -22.36
C SER A 200 1.79 12.40 -20.93
N PHE A 201 2.98 12.96 -20.71
CA PHE A 201 3.31 13.57 -19.42
C PHE A 201 2.36 14.72 -19.06
N GLU A 202 1.93 15.51 -20.04
CA GLU A 202 1.04 16.65 -19.78
C GLU A 202 -0.35 16.17 -19.32
N ASP A 203 -0.89 15.11 -19.92
CA ASP A 203 -2.13 14.49 -19.47
C ASP A 203 -1.97 13.88 -18.08
N PHE A 204 -0.85 13.17 -17.85
CA PHE A 204 -0.54 12.59 -16.55
C PHE A 204 -0.48 13.67 -15.46
N ALA A 205 0.30 14.72 -15.67
CA ALA A 205 0.44 15.82 -14.72
C ALA A 205 -0.91 16.50 -14.43
N ARG A 206 -1.74 16.71 -15.45
CA ARG A 206 -3.09 17.27 -15.30
C ARG A 206 -4.03 16.38 -14.50
N LEU A 207 -3.93 15.06 -14.64
CA LEU A 207 -4.74 14.13 -13.85
C LEU A 207 -4.23 13.98 -12.42
N GLU A 208 -2.93 13.75 -12.26
CA GLU A 208 -2.31 13.45 -10.97
C GLU A 208 -2.29 14.66 -10.03
N SER A 209 -2.13 15.88 -10.54
CA SER A 209 -2.14 17.12 -9.73
C SER A 209 -3.50 17.42 -9.07
N ARG A 210 -4.59 16.81 -9.56
CA ARG A 210 -5.94 16.96 -8.99
C ARG A 210 -6.27 15.95 -7.90
N LYS A 211 -5.38 14.98 -7.65
CA LYS A 211 -5.61 13.94 -6.63
C LYS A 211 -5.11 14.42 -5.27
N ALA A 212 -6.01 14.52 -4.30
CA ALA A 212 -5.65 14.89 -2.93
C ALA A 212 -4.93 13.79 -2.13
N PHE A 213 -4.98 12.54 -2.60
CA PHE A 213 -4.46 11.37 -1.87
C PHE A 213 -3.02 10.98 -2.22
N GLN A 214 -2.27 11.87 -2.87
CA GLN A 214 -0.86 11.66 -3.16
C GLN A 214 -0.10 12.99 -3.08
N GLY A 215 1.18 12.94 -2.70
CA GLY A 215 2.00 14.12 -2.50
C GLY A 215 3.19 13.81 -1.57
N MET A 216 3.71 14.86 -0.95
CA MET A 216 4.87 14.82 -0.06
C MET A 216 4.47 15.17 1.38
N PHE A 217 5.21 14.61 2.34
CA PHE A 217 5.07 14.85 3.78
C PHE A 217 6.43 14.92 4.50
#